data_AF-A0A955X348-F1
#
_entry.id   AF-A0A955X348-F1
#
_cell.length_a   1.000
_cell.length_b   1.000
_cell.length_c   1.000
_cell.angle_alpha   90.00
_cell.angle_beta   90.00
_cell.angle_gamma   90.00
#
_symmetry.space_group_name_H-M   'P 1'
#
loop_
_entity.id
_entity.type
_entity.pdbx_description
1 polymer ?
#
loop_
_entity_poly.entity_id
_entity_poly.type
_entity_poly.pdbx_seq_one_letter_code
_entity_poly.pdbx_strand_id
1 'polypeptide(L)' 'SAVGAVVVPLEVTEEVMPGVVSLPHGYGHRYPGIRLSVASEHAGASVNDLTDPSALCELTGTARFSDVPVTVSPA' A
#
# COMPACT_ATOMS: atom_id res chain seq x y z
N SER A 1 -1.81 5.28 7.35
CA SER A 1 -3.28 5.20 7.23
C SER A 1 -3.87 4.90 8.59
N ALA A 2 -5.17 4.68 8.69
CA ALA A 2 -5.82 4.29 9.94
C ALA A 2 -5.32 2.95 10.52
N VAL A 3 -4.81 2.05 9.67
CA VAL A 3 -4.47 0.67 10.06
C VAL A 3 -2.97 0.35 10.05
N GLY A 4 -2.13 1.25 9.56
CA GLY A 4 -0.69 1.02 9.49
C GLY A 4 0.10 2.16 8.87
N ALA A 5 1.41 1.96 8.75
CA ALA A 5 2.35 2.92 8.20
C ALA A 5 3.46 2.21 7.44
N VAL A 6 4.04 2.90 6.47
CA VAL A 6 5.19 2.43 5.69
C VAL A 6 6.20 3.56 5.52
N VAL A 7 7.47 3.21 5.40
CA VAL A 7 8.55 4.15 5.05
C VAL A 7 9.06 3.78 3.67
N VAL A 8 9.00 4.73 2.74
CA VAL A 8 9.42 4.57 1.35
C VAL A 8 10.11 5.85 0.85
N PRO A 9 10.96 5.76 -0.18
CA PRO A 9 11.41 6.94 -0.90
C PRO A 9 10.22 7.71 -1.49
N LEU A 10 10.29 9.04 -1.43
CA LEU A 10 9.29 9.92 -2.01
C LEU A 10 9.83 10.55 -3.29
N GLU A 11 9.07 10.43 -4.37
CA GLU A 11 9.29 11.17 -5.61
C GLU A 11 8.16 12.20 -5.77
N VAL A 12 8.53 13.46 -6.03
CA VAL A 12 7.58 14.54 -6.27
C VAL A 12 7.47 14.75 -7.78
N THR A 13 6.25 14.66 -8.30
CA THR A 13 5.95 14.79 -9.72
C THR A 13 4.67 15.59 -9.95
N GLU A 14 4.59 16.30 -11.07
CA GLU A 14 3.38 17.02 -11.53
C GLU A 14 2.39 16.09 -12.27
N GLU A 15 2.79 14.84 -12.56
CA GLU A 15 1.95 13.86 -13.25
C GLU A 15 0.82 13.28 -12.37
N VAL A 16 0.89 13.53 -11.06
CA VAL A 16 -0.10 13.07 -10.07
C VAL A 16 -0.91 14.27 -9.57
N MET A 17 -2.23 14.07 -9.43
CA MET A 17 -3.14 15.12 -8.97
C MET A 17 -2.75 15.64 -7.57
N PRO A 18 -2.92 16.95 -7.29
CA PRO A 18 -2.72 17.50 -5.96
C PRO A 18 -3.53 16.76 -4.89
N GLY A 19 -2.87 16.40 -3.78
CA GLY A 19 -3.49 15.67 -2.67
C GLY A 19 -3.54 14.15 -2.85
N VAL A 20 -3.04 13.62 -3.97
CA VAL A 20 -2.95 12.18 -4.22
C VAL A 20 -1.50 11.71 -4.08
N VAL A 21 -1.31 10.52 -3.53
CA VAL A 21 -0.04 9.79 -3.59
C VAL A 21 -0.25 8.48 -4.33
N SER A 22 0.74 8.08 -5.12
CA SER A 22 0.77 6.80 -5.80
C SER A 22 1.85 5.92 -5.17
N LEU A 23 1.48 4.73 -4.73
CA LEU A 23 2.41 3.71 -4.22
C LEU A 23 2.16 2.41 -5.00
N PRO A 24 3.13 1.91 -5.77
CA PRO A 24 2.93 0.70 -6.55
C PRO A 24 2.67 -0.52 -5.66
N HIS A 25 1.80 -1.42 -6.14
CA HIS A 25 1.59 -2.73 -5.55
C HIS A 25 2.73 -3.70 -5.93
N GLY A 26 2.82 -4.84 -5.23
CA GLY A 26 3.76 -5.92 -5.56
C GLY A 26 5.09 -5.89 -4.82
N TYR A 27 5.22 -5.08 -3.78
CA TYR A 27 6.42 -4.99 -2.93
C TYR A 27 6.14 -5.42 -1.49
N GLY A 28 7.22 -5.68 -0.74
CA GLY A 28 7.14 -5.96 0.70
C GLY A 28 6.61 -7.36 1.05
N HIS A 29 6.83 -8.35 0.17
CA HIS A 29 6.40 -9.75 0.36
C HIS A 29 7.26 -10.51 1.38
N ARG A 30 7.35 -10.00 2.61
CA ARG A 30 8.24 -10.47 3.68
C ARG A 30 7.57 -11.34 4.75
N TYR A 31 6.26 -11.57 4.63
CA TYR A 31 5.48 -12.22 5.68
C TYR A 31 5.63 -13.75 5.67
N PRO A 32 5.61 -14.41 6.85
CA PRO A 32 5.63 -15.86 6.96
C PRO A 32 4.49 -16.50 6.16
N GLY A 33 4.78 -17.60 5.46
CA GLY A 33 3.78 -18.34 4.68
C GLY A 33 3.56 -17.82 3.26
N ILE A 34 4.22 -16.72 2.84
CA ILE A 34 4.21 -16.30 1.44
C ILE A 34 4.91 -17.36 0.57
N ARG A 35 4.24 -17.75 -0.52
CA ARG A 35 4.73 -18.75 -1.49
C ARG A 35 5.24 -18.13 -2.81
N LEU A 36 5.48 -16.82 -2.80
CA LEU A 36 5.96 -16.04 -3.93
C LEU A 36 7.48 -15.83 -3.82
N SER A 37 8.26 -16.89 -4.07
CA SER A 37 9.71 -16.89 -3.82
C SER A 37 10.44 -15.71 -4.45
N VAL A 38 10.17 -15.42 -5.73
CA VAL A 38 10.76 -14.28 -6.45
C VAL A 38 10.35 -12.95 -5.81
N ALA A 39 9.06 -12.77 -5.52
CA ALA A 39 8.55 -11.52 -4.95
C ALA A 39 9.12 -11.26 -3.55
N SER A 40 9.37 -12.31 -2.77
CA SER A 40 9.97 -12.23 -1.43
C SER A 40 11.46 -11.84 -1.45
N GLU A 41 12.15 -12.00 -2.57
CA GLU A 41 13.54 -11.53 -2.73
C GLU A 41 13.63 -10.02 -2.98
N HIS A 42 12.51 -9.37 -3.33
CA HIS A 42 12.46 -7.94 -3.58
C HIS A 42 12.12 -7.15 -2.31
N ALA A 43 13.05 -6.27 -1.91
CA ALA A 43 12.84 -5.33 -0.81
C ALA A 43 11.74 -4.31 -1.13
N GLY A 44 11.21 -3.66 -0.10
CA GLY A 44 10.22 -2.60 -0.23
C GLY A 44 9.15 -2.67 0.86
N ALA A 45 8.19 -1.75 0.77
CA ALA A 45 7.03 -1.72 1.65
C ALA A 45 5.79 -2.23 0.93
N SER A 46 4.90 -2.90 1.66
CA SER A 46 3.64 -3.36 1.09
C SER A 46 2.60 -2.26 1.21
N VAL A 47 1.98 -1.84 0.10
CA VAL A 47 0.81 -0.94 0.15
C VAL A 47 -0.35 -1.56 0.93
N ASN A 48 -0.43 -2.89 0.98
CA ASN A 48 -1.43 -3.59 1.79
C ASN A 48 -1.27 -3.31 3.30
N ASP A 49 -0.08 -2.92 3.77
CA ASP A 49 0.14 -2.52 5.17
C ASP A 49 -0.61 -1.21 5.51
N LEU A 50 -1.06 -0.47 4.50
CA LEU A 50 -1.89 0.74 4.64
C LEU A 50 -3.39 0.47 4.45
N THR A 51 -3.78 -0.68 3.91
CA THR A 51 -5.16 -0.97 3.50
C THR A 51 -5.90 -1.78 4.56
N ASP A 52 -7.05 -1.30 5.01
CA ASP A 52 -7.86 -1.99 6.00
C ASP A 52 -8.51 -3.26 5.41
N PRO A 53 -8.19 -4.46 5.92
CA PRO A 53 -8.75 -5.71 5.40
C PRO A 53 -10.26 -5.86 5.66
N SER A 54 -10.83 -5.08 6.59
CA SER A 54 -12.27 -5.06 6.86
C SER A 54 -13.04 -4.12 5.93
N ALA A 55 -12.35 -3.25 5.18
CA ALA A 55 -12.97 -2.34 4.24
C ALA A 55 -13.39 -3.05 2.95
N LEU A 56 -14.66 -3.46 2.89
CA LEU A 56 -15.25 -4.16 1.75
C LEU A 56 -16.34 -3.33 1.07
N CYS A 57 -16.60 -3.62 -0.21
CA CYS A 57 -17.83 -3.24 -0.87
C CYS A 57 -18.97 -4.11 -0.32
N GLU A 58 -19.96 -3.51 0.33
CA GLU A 58 -21.05 -4.25 1.01
C GLU A 58 -21.84 -5.15 0.05
N LEU A 59 -22.03 -4.72 -1.19
CA LEU A 59 -22.83 -5.46 -2.16
C LEU A 59 -22.09 -6.66 -2.76
N THR A 60 -20.78 -6.54 -2.98
CA THR A 60 -20.00 -7.53 -3.74
C THR A 60 -18.99 -8.31 -2.91
N GLY A 61 -18.72 -7.87 -1.66
CA GLY A 61 -17.66 -8.41 -0.82
C GLY A 61 -16.25 -8.11 -1.33
N THR A 62 -16.09 -7.27 -2.35
CA THR A 62 -14.77 -6.94 -2.92
C THR A 62 -14.01 -6.00 -1.98
N ALA A 63 -12.74 -6.28 -1.74
CA ALA A 63 -11.90 -5.42 -0.91
C ALA A 63 -11.62 -4.06 -1.56
N ARG A 64 -11.60 -3.00 -0.75
CA ARG A 64 -11.30 -1.63 -1.18
C ARG A 64 -9.79 -1.39 -1.11
N PHE A 65 -9.10 -1.58 -2.24
CA PHE A 65 -7.64 -1.39 -2.34
C PHE A 65 -7.21 0.00 -2.81
N SER A 66 -8.15 0.82 -3.26
CA SER A 66 -7.91 2.17 -3.75
C SER A 66 -8.65 3.18 -2.87
N ASP A 67 -8.22 4.44 -2.94
CA ASP A 67 -8.79 5.55 -2.15
C ASP A 67 -8.61 5.35 -0.64
N VAL A 68 -7.39 4.98 -0.24
CA VAL A 68 -7.01 4.83 1.17
C VAL A 68 -6.54 6.19 1.71
N PRO A 69 -7.23 6.78 2.72
CA PRO A 69 -6.77 8.02 3.33
C PRO A 69 -5.43 7.83 4.04
N VAL A 70 -4.47 8.71 3.74
CA VAL A 70 -3.13 8.68 4.31
C VAL A 70 -2.67 10.09 4.71
N THR A 71 -1.69 10.12 5.60
CA THR A 71 -0.90 11.31 5.89
C THR A 71 0.56 10.98 5.57
N VAL A 72 1.28 11.95 5.01
CA VAL A 72 2.70 11.81 4.66
C VAL A 72 3.50 12.74 5.56
N SER A 73 4.58 12.21 6.14
CA SER A 73 5.54 12.95 6.94
C SER A 73 6.95 12.44 6.68
N PRO A 74 7.99 13.23 6.97
CA PRO A 74 9.36 12.73 7.05
C PRO A 74 9.45 11.54 8.02
N ALA A 75 10.39 10.63 7.75
CA ALA A 75 10.67 9.44 8.56
C ALA A 75 11.38 9.77 9.87
#